data_AF-A0ABD7Z2A4-F1
#
_entry.id   AF-A0ABD7Z2A4-F1
#
_cell.length_a   1.000
_cell.length_b   1.000
_cell.length_c   1.000
_cell.angle_alpha   90.00
_cell.angle_beta   90.00
_cell.angle_gamma   90.00
#
_symmetry.space_group_name_H-M   'P 1'
#
loop_
_entity.id
_entity.type
_entity.pdbx_description
1 polymer ?
#
loop_
_entity_poly.entity_id
_entity_poly.type
_entity_poly.pdbx_seq_one_letter_code
_entity_poly.pdbx_strand_id
1 'polypeptide(L)'
;MKKFIEILNQKNIKYTVENDIIRVLDNLCFYQNPLKSLPDNLIIKGNLDISETKIRNLPDNLIVYGDLNLSGTEISILPDNLVVHGQLNASYTKIITLPEKLIIGGGLDLSFSYIQSLPDNLMIDGNLYLQNTYIVKLPENLTVAGDLDVSSTRITRLPERFSIKGSLNLGSCAINTLPANLHITGDLNVNSTHITKLPENLRVDGSLNLSYLKIRKLPKDIQVKDNLKLWYSEIKKLPNNLKVNGDLDLAKTKIKKLPKNLKVKGCLILKSTKINKLLKNFKGTCSSLDLSNNKIKKIPENLKIKSNLYLNNCEIKKLPDNMRINGNLSLSEATIKKLPENLRVGGQLSVDYTLIKKLPKSLSVRGELDVWGTKIKKIPNHFNVVNGLNLTRTKVKKLPENFTQIKNLFMNVTKISHLPDTLYVQDCLELSYSRIKKLPKNLQVGKKLLLNDTKIKKLPENLKLEEGIDLRKTQIRYLPESLELKWLSLDLKKIKNIAYRKNCTSKRKTIFAAYLNGEYKIFQNKSLIGNLKEYERFVNQRFLDPQAGKLKQAARDCVEELQKKIRIN
;
A
#
# COMPACT_ATOMS: atom_id res chain seq x y z
N MET A 1 -37.79 -13.08 -24.03
CA MET A 1 -37.92 -11.77 -24.70
C MET A 1 -38.69 -10.71 -23.90
N LYS A 2 -40.02 -10.83 -23.67
CA LYS A 2 -40.85 -9.77 -23.01
C LYS A 2 -40.25 -9.19 -21.70
N LYS A 3 -39.92 -10.05 -20.73
CA LYS A 3 -39.30 -9.64 -19.45
C LYS A 3 -37.96 -8.92 -19.62
N PHE A 4 -37.18 -9.28 -20.64
CA PHE A 4 -35.90 -8.63 -20.91
C PHE A 4 -36.12 -7.20 -21.42
N ILE A 5 -37.06 -7.04 -22.36
CA ILE A 5 -37.46 -5.72 -22.89
C ILE A 5 -38.01 -4.82 -21.78
N GLU A 6 -38.82 -5.35 -20.86
CA GLU A 6 -39.29 -4.60 -19.69
C GLU A 6 -38.13 -4.03 -18.86
N ILE A 7 -37.07 -4.83 -18.64
CA ILE A 7 -35.88 -4.37 -17.91
C ILE A 7 -35.12 -3.30 -18.69
N LEU A 8 -34.99 -3.44 -20.02
CA LEU A 8 -34.35 -2.42 -20.85
C LEU A 8 -35.11 -1.09 -20.76
N ASN A 9 -36.45 -1.11 -20.85
CA ASN A 9 -37.29 0.06 -20.71
C ASN A 9 -37.15 0.70 -19.31
N GLN A 10 -37.17 -0.10 -18.24
CA GLN A 10 -36.99 0.39 -16.86
C GLN A 10 -35.63 1.07 -16.65
N LYS A 11 -34.59 0.56 -17.31
CA LYS A 11 -33.22 1.12 -17.24
C LYS A 11 -32.99 2.24 -18.25
N ASN A 12 -33.99 2.61 -19.06
CA ASN A 12 -33.89 3.59 -20.14
C ASN A 12 -32.75 3.28 -21.13
N ILE A 13 -32.57 2.00 -21.45
CA ILE A 13 -31.54 1.53 -22.38
C ILE A 13 -32.10 1.53 -23.80
N LYS A 14 -31.34 2.07 -24.76
CA LYS A 14 -31.74 2.12 -26.17
C LYS A 14 -31.56 0.74 -26.83
N TYR A 15 -32.60 0.26 -27.50
CA TYR A 15 -32.55 -0.97 -28.28
C TYR A 15 -33.46 -0.90 -29.51
N THR A 16 -33.23 -1.81 -30.48
CA THR A 16 -34.13 -2.08 -31.60
C THR A 16 -34.48 -3.57 -31.64
N VAL A 17 -35.63 -3.91 -32.19
CA VAL A 17 -36.05 -5.31 -32.43
C VAL A 17 -36.46 -5.43 -33.89
N GLU A 18 -35.76 -6.27 -34.66
CA GLU A 18 -36.02 -6.52 -36.08
C GLU A 18 -35.81 -8.00 -36.37
N ASN A 19 -36.79 -8.68 -36.99
CA ASN A 19 -36.70 -10.11 -37.34
C ASN A 19 -36.23 -10.99 -36.17
N ASP A 20 -36.82 -10.82 -34.99
CA ASP A 20 -36.46 -11.49 -33.72
C ASP A 20 -35.05 -11.23 -33.19
N ILE A 21 -34.27 -10.35 -33.81
CA ILE A 21 -32.96 -9.91 -33.33
C ILE A 21 -33.15 -8.70 -32.41
N ILE A 22 -32.66 -8.80 -31.18
CA ILE A 22 -32.64 -7.68 -30.24
C ILE A 22 -31.26 -7.02 -30.30
N ARG A 23 -31.20 -5.75 -30.72
CA ARG A 23 -29.94 -4.98 -30.75
C ARG A 23 -29.96 -3.94 -29.64
N VAL A 24 -29.14 -4.13 -28.61
CA VAL A 24 -28.92 -3.14 -27.55
C VAL A 24 -27.79 -2.20 -28.00
N LEU A 25 -28.06 -0.90 -28.02
CA LEU A 25 -27.17 0.12 -28.61
C LEU A 25 -26.16 0.71 -27.62
N ASP A 26 -26.18 0.27 -26.37
CA ASP A 26 -25.37 0.78 -25.27
C ASP A 26 -24.83 -0.37 -24.39
N ASN A 27 -24.14 -0.04 -23.32
CA ASN A 27 -23.71 -0.96 -22.27
C ASN A 27 -24.93 -1.50 -21.49
N LEU A 28 -24.84 -2.76 -21.08
CA LEU A 28 -25.90 -3.46 -20.37
C LEU A 28 -25.34 -4.19 -19.15
N CYS A 29 -25.82 -3.84 -17.96
CA CYS A 29 -25.37 -4.42 -16.69
C CYS A 29 -26.54 -4.97 -15.86
N PHE A 30 -26.40 -6.24 -15.47
CA PHE A 30 -27.34 -7.05 -14.69
C PHE A 30 -26.77 -7.54 -13.35
N TYR A 31 -25.65 -6.98 -12.87
CA TYR A 31 -25.04 -7.36 -11.59
C TYR A 31 -26.09 -7.46 -10.47
N GLN A 32 -26.16 -8.63 -9.81
CA GLN A 32 -27.12 -8.96 -8.74
C GLN A 32 -28.62 -8.86 -9.10
N ASN A 33 -28.97 -8.89 -10.40
CA ASN A 33 -30.36 -8.94 -10.85
C ASN A 33 -30.91 -10.38 -10.78
N PRO A 34 -32.21 -10.60 -10.46
CA PRO A 34 -32.83 -11.93 -10.48
C PRO A 34 -33.01 -12.53 -11.90
N LEU A 35 -32.36 -11.98 -12.92
CA LEU A 35 -32.41 -12.46 -14.30
C LEU A 35 -31.91 -13.91 -14.37
N LYS A 36 -32.73 -14.79 -14.94
CA LYS A 36 -32.46 -16.24 -15.03
C LYS A 36 -31.89 -16.65 -16.39
N SER A 37 -32.14 -15.86 -17.43
CA SER A 37 -31.67 -16.12 -18.80
C SER A 37 -31.66 -14.84 -19.64
N LEU A 38 -30.84 -14.85 -20.69
CA LEU A 38 -30.89 -13.86 -21.78
C LEU A 38 -31.77 -14.39 -22.92
N PRO A 39 -32.35 -13.51 -23.75
CA PRO A 39 -33.06 -13.93 -24.97
C PRO A 39 -32.08 -14.38 -26.07
N ASP A 40 -32.55 -15.27 -26.94
CA ASP A 40 -31.84 -15.66 -28.16
C ASP A 40 -31.67 -14.47 -29.13
N ASN A 41 -30.74 -14.60 -30.08
CA ASN A 41 -30.46 -13.59 -31.12
C ASN A 41 -30.17 -12.19 -30.55
N LEU A 42 -29.41 -12.13 -29.46
CA LEU A 42 -29.06 -10.89 -28.78
C LEU A 42 -27.75 -10.32 -29.30
N ILE A 43 -27.78 -9.05 -29.71
CA ILE A 43 -26.60 -8.28 -30.11
C ILE A 43 -26.44 -7.10 -29.15
N ILE A 44 -25.26 -6.98 -28.53
CA ILE A 44 -24.90 -5.87 -27.64
C ILE A 44 -23.82 -5.02 -28.33
N LYS A 45 -24.12 -3.75 -28.61
CA LYS A 45 -23.15 -2.82 -29.23
C LYS A 45 -22.11 -2.30 -28.24
N GLY A 46 -22.43 -2.26 -26.95
CA GLY A 46 -21.50 -1.94 -25.87
C GLY A 46 -21.02 -3.19 -25.11
N ASN A 47 -20.74 -3.00 -23.83
CA ASN A 47 -20.35 -4.04 -22.88
C ASN A 47 -21.58 -4.77 -22.33
N LEU A 48 -21.45 -6.06 -22.05
CA LEU A 48 -22.45 -6.87 -21.37
C LEU A 48 -21.88 -7.41 -20.06
N ASP A 49 -22.47 -7.01 -18.94
CA ASP A 49 -22.11 -7.49 -17.61
C ASP A 49 -23.28 -8.27 -16.99
N ILE A 50 -23.12 -9.58 -16.92
CA ILE A 50 -24.02 -10.53 -16.25
C ILE A 50 -23.34 -11.20 -15.04
N SER A 51 -22.26 -10.62 -14.52
CA SER A 51 -21.53 -11.17 -13.39
C SER A 51 -22.41 -11.32 -12.14
N GLU A 52 -22.12 -12.34 -11.34
CA GLU A 52 -22.84 -12.66 -10.09
C GLU A 52 -24.36 -12.83 -10.26
N THR A 53 -24.81 -13.18 -11.48
CA THR A 53 -26.22 -13.53 -11.75
C THR A 53 -26.45 -15.03 -11.66
N LYS A 54 -27.74 -15.43 -11.66
CA LYS A 54 -28.16 -16.84 -11.68
C LYS A 54 -28.28 -17.42 -13.09
N ILE A 55 -27.73 -16.75 -14.09
CA ILE A 55 -27.73 -17.21 -15.48
C ILE A 55 -26.85 -18.46 -15.57
N ARG A 56 -27.36 -19.48 -16.28
CA ARG A 56 -26.71 -20.79 -16.42
C ARG A 56 -26.22 -21.08 -17.84
N ASN A 57 -26.77 -20.39 -18.84
CA ASN A 57 -26.39 -20.54 -20.24
C ASN A 57 -26.43 -19.17 -20.93
N LEU A 58 -25.53 -18.96 -21.88
CA LEU A 58 -25.64 -17.88 -22.86
C LEU A 58 -26.53 -18.35 -24.03
N PRO A 59 -27.24 -17.43 -24.70
CA PRO A 59 -28.00 -17.75 -25.89
C PRO A 59 -27.07 -18.02 -27.08
N ASP A 60 -27.53 -18.83 -28.02
CA ASP A 60 -26.85 -19.02 -29.30
C ASP A 60 -26.81 -17.69 -30.07
N ASN A 61 -25.75 -17.50 -30.87
CA ASN A 61 -25.51 -16.30 -31.68
C ASN A 61 -25.38 -15.00 -30.86
N LEU A 62 -25.02 -15.08 -29.57
CA LEU A 62 -24.71 -13.87 -28.80
C LEU A 62 -23.49 -13.15 -29.41
N ILE A 63 -23.69 -11.88 -29.79
CA ILE A 63 -22.62 -11.00 -30.27
C ILE A 63 -22.48 -9.83 -29.30
N VAL A 64 -21.27 -9.62 -28.78
CA VAL A 64 -20.92 -8.48 -27.92
C VAL A 64 -19.79 -7.70 -28.57
N TYR A 65 -20.05 -6.46 -28.96
CA TYR A 65 -19.06 -5.58 -29.59
C TYR A 65 -18.09 -4.94 -28.58
N GLY A 66 -18.46 -4.88 -27.31
CA GLY A 66 -17.58 -4.49 -26.21
C GLY A 66 -17.09 -5.69 -25.40
N ASP A 67 -16.89 -5.47 -24.11
CA ASP A 67 -16.48 -6.48 -23.14
C ASP A 67 -17.67 -7.32 -22.67
N LEU A 68 -17.44 -8.61 -22.42
CA LEU A 68 -18.41 -9.54 -21.87
C LEU A 68 -17.92 -10.06 -20.50
N ASN A 69 -18.67 -9.75 -19.44
CA ASN A 69 -18.40 -10.23 -18.09
C ASN A 69 -19.48 -11.21 -17.60
N LEU A 70 -19.10 -12.47 -17.41
CA LEU A 70 -19.89 -13.55 -16.83
C LEU A 70 -19.27 -14.10 -15.53
N SER A 71 -18.38 -13.35 -14.88
CA SER A 71 -17.70 -13.84 -13.69
C SER A 71 -18.67 -14.21 -12.57
N GLY A 72 -18.40 -15.32 -11.86
CA GLY A 72 -19.21 -15.76 -10.73
C GLY A 72 -20.60 -16.32 -11.10
N THR A 73 -20.89 -16.50 -12.39
CA THR A 73 -22.12 -17.18 -12.84
C THR A 73 -22.00 -18.70 -12.75
N GLU A 74 -23.14 -19.39 -12.88
CA GLU A 74 -23.16 -20.86 -12.94
C GLU A 74 -22.98 -21.42 -14.36
N ILE A 75 -22.55 -20.59 -15.31
CA ILE A 75 -22.34 -21.00 -16.72
C ILE A 75 -21.27 -22.08 -16.80
N SER A 76 -21.60 -23.18 -17.48
CA SER A 76 -20.69 -24.32 -17.67
C SER A 76 -20.25 -24.55 -19.12
N ILE A 77 -20.92 -23.95 -20.09
CA ILE A 77 -20.64 -24.09 -21.53
C ILE A 77 -20.84 -22.72 -22.20
N LEU A 78 -19.93 -22.36 -23.11
CA LEU A 78 -20.09 -21.22 -24.01
C LEU A 78 -20.62 -21.72 -25.37
N PRO A 79 -21.50 -20.96 -26.04
CA PRO A 79 -22.03 -21.35 -27.34
C PRO A 79 -20.95 -21.28 -28.43
N ASP A 80 -21.04 -22.18 -29.42
CA ASP A 80 -20.00 -22.35 -30.45
C ASP A 80 -19.74 -21.11 -31.30
N ASN A 81 -20.74 -20.24 -31.43
CA ASN A 81 -20.74 -19.03 -32.24
C ASN A 81 -20.65 -17.75 -31.40
N LEU A 82 -20.19 -17.84 -30.15
CA LEU A 82 -19.97 -16.67 -29.31
C LEU A 82 -18.91 -15.76 -29.93
N VAL A 83 -19.28 -14.50 -30.18
CA VAL A 83 -18.36 -13.46 -30.66
C VAL A 83 -18.27 -12.35 -29.63
N VAL A 84 -17.07 -12.10 -29.11
CA VAL A 84 -16.76 -10.98 -28.22
C VAL A 84 -15.65 -10.15 -28.85
N HIS A 85 -15.95 -8.92 -29.26
CA HIS A 85 -14.94 -8.04 -29.85
C HIS A 85 -14.00 -7.42 -28.80
N GLY A 86 -14.45 -7.31 -27.55
CA GLY A 86 -13.64 -6.86 -26.42
C GLY A 86 -13.06 -8.02 -25.60
N GLN A 87 -12.95 -7.81 -24.30
CA GLN A 87 -12.47 -8.80 -23.32
C GLN A 87 -13.59 -9.75 -22.89
N LEU A 88 -13.25 -11.02 -22.61
CA LEU A 88 -14.14 -11.98 -21.99
C LEU A 88 -13.66 -12.32 -20.58
N ASN A 89 -14.43 -11.92 -19.56
CA ASN A 89 -14.23 -12.36 -18.19
C ASN A 89 -15.23 -13.46 -17.82
N ALA A 90 -14.73 -14.68 -17.73
CA ALA A 90 -15.44 -15.88 -17.34
C ALA A 90 -14.81 -16.55 -16.10
N SER A 91 -14.16 -15.75 -15.25
CA SER A 91 -13.60 -16.22 -13.98
C SER A 91 -14.68 -16.72 -13.02
N TYR A 92 -14.33 -17.66 -12.12
CA TYR A 92 -15.27 -18.26 -11.15
C TYR A 92 -16.52 -18.92 -11.77
N THR A 93 -16.48 -19.29 -13.05
CA THR A 93 -17.56 -20.02 -13.72
C THR A 93 -17.35 -21.54 -13.65
N LYS A 94 -18.35 -22.31 -14.09
CA LYS A 94 -18.29 -23.77 -14.19
C LYS A 94 -17.77 -24.27 -15.55
N ILE A 95 -17.19 -23.39 -16.37
CA ILE A 95 -16.74 -23.72 -17.73
C ILE A 95 -15.62 -24.75 -17.68
N ILE A 96 -15.74 -25.82 -18.47
CA ILE A 96 -14.80 -26.94 -18.52
C ILE A 96 -13.96 -26.93 -19.80
N THR A 97 -14.54 -26.51 -20.92
CA THR A 97 -13.89 -26.36 -22.24
C THR A 97 -14.38 -25.10 -22.93
N LEU A 98 -13.58 -24.59 -23.87
CA LEU A 98 -13.99 -23.51 -24.78
C LEU A 98 -14.39 -24.10 -26.14
N PRO A 99 -15.30 -23.45 -26.87
CA PRO A 99 -15.61 -23.84 -28.23
C PRO A 99 -14.46 -23.54 -29.19
N GLU A 100 -14.27 -24.40 -30.21
CA GLU A 100 -13.18 -24.27 -31.19
C GLU A 100 -13.25 -22.98 -32.02
N LYS A 101 -14.47 -22.43 -32.21
CA LYS A 101 -14.73 -21.23 -33.02
C LYS A 101 -14.89 -19.96 -32.18
N LEU A 102 -14.48 -19.99 -30.91
CA LEU A 102 -14.56 -18.82 -30.02
C LEU A 102 -13.72 -17.66 -30.57
N ILE A 103 -14.33 -16.50 -30.77
CA ILE A 103 -13.64 -15.28 -31.21
C ILE A 103 -13.64 -14.27 -30.06
N ILE A 104 -12.45 -13.86 -29.63
CA ILE A 104 -12.23 -12.84 -28.60
C ILE A 104 -11.25 -11.81 -29.17
N GLY A 105 -11.67 -10.56 -29.32
CA GLY A 105 -10.82 -9.47 -29.84
C GLY A 105 -9.94 -8.81 -28.77
N GLY A 106 -10.06 -9.22 -27.51
CA GLY A 106 -9.27 -8.72 -26.37
C GLY A 106 -8.65 -9.82 -25.52
N GLY A 107 -8.64 -9.61 -24.20
CA GLY A 107 -8.15 -10.58 -23.21
C GLY A 107 -9.21 -11.60 -22.80
N LEU A 108 -8.75 -12.73 -22.23
CA LEU A 108 -9.59 -13.80 -21.72
C LEU A 108 -9.21 -14.13 -20.28
N ASP A 109 -10.17 -14.02 -19.37
CA ASP A 109 -10.02 -14.43 -17.98
C ASP A 109 -10.90 -15.64 -17.66
N LEU A 110 -10.28 -16.77 -17.36
CA LEU A 110 -10.90 -18.03 -16.95
C LEU A 110 -10.45 -18.45 -15.54
N SER A 111 -9.88 -17.53 -14.78
CA SER A 111 -9.31 -17.79 -13.46
C SER A 111 -10.34 -18.41 -12.52
N PHE A 112 -9.93 -19.36 -11.69
CA PHE A 112 -10.82 -20.05 -10.75
C PHE A 112 -12.03 -20.76 -11.41
N SER A 113 -12.01 -20.97 -12.72
CA SER A 113 -13.00 -21.80 -13.41
C SER A 113 -12.59 -23.28 -13.41
N TYR A 114 -13.45 -24.11 -13.97
CA TYR A 114 -13.22 -25.56 -14.08
C TYR A 114 -12.48 -25.96 -15.36
N ILE A 115 -11.92 -25.00 -16.11
CA ILE A 115 -11.32 -25.25 -17.43
C ILE A 115 -10.22 -26.31 -17.35
N GLN A 116 -10.29 -27.30 -18.25
CA GLN A 116 -9.36 -28.44 -18.29
C GLN A 116 -8.47 -28.44 -19.55
N SER A 117 -8.95 -27.87 -20.64
CA SER A 117 -8.24 -27.76 -21.91
C SER A 117 -8.60 -26.48 -22.65
N LEU A 118 -7.71 -26.05 -23.55
CA LEU A 118 -7.94 -24.95 -24.49
C LEU A 118 -7.97 -25.51 -25.93
N PRO A 119 -8.65 -24.82 -26.87
CA PRO A 119 -8.58 -25.12 -28.29
C PRO A 119 -7.16 -25.07 -28.84
N ASP A 120 -6.84 -25.90 -29.83
CA ASP A 120 -5.47 -26.06 -30.33
C ASP A 120 -4.90 -24.78 -30.97
N ASN A 121 -5.77 -23.96 -31.57
CA ASN A 121 -5.40 -22.73 -32.30
C ASN A 121 -5.89 -21.46 -31.59
N LEU A 122 -6.05 -21.49 -30.27
CA LEU A 122 -6.49 -20.32 -29.51
C LEU A 122 -5.51 -19.14 -29.67
N MET A 123 -6.02 -18.02 -30.18
CA MET A 123 -5.30 -16.75 -30.29
C MET A 123 -5.96 -15.71 -29.40
N ILE A 124 -5.17 -15.05 -28.55
CA ILE A 124 -5.64 -14.00 -27.63
C ILE A 124 -4.87 -12.71 -27.91
N ASP A 125 -5.58 -11.67 -28.32
CA ASP A 125 -5.01 -10.35 -28.65
C ASP A 125 -4.70 -9.50 -27.40
N GLY A 126 -5.15 -9.93 -26.22
CA GLY A 126 -4.83 -9.35 -24.92
C GLY A 126 -4.10 -10.31 -23.98
N ASN A 127 -4.44 -10.23 -22.69
CA ASN A 127 -3.92 -11.11 -21.65
C ASN A 127 -4.76 -12.39 -21.54
N LEU A 128 -4.14 -13.50 -21.16
CA LEU A 128 -4.80 -14.77 -20.87
C LEU A 128 -4.56 -15.15 -19.40
N TYR A 129 -5.64 -15.24 -18.63
CA TYR A 129 -5.62 -15.58 -17.22
C TYR A 129 -6.30 -16.94 -16.98
N LEU A 130 -5.53 -17.88 -16.45
CA LEU A 130 -5.90 -19.28 -16.20
C LEU A 130 -5.54 -19.72 -14.78
N GLN A 131 -5.23 -18.78 -13.88
CA GLN A 131 -4.76 -19.14 -12.54
C GLN A 131 -5.82 -19.90 -11.74
N ASN A 132 -5.36 -20.86 -10.95
CA ASN A 132 -6.21 -21.74 -10.13
C ASN A 132 -7.27 -22.51 -10.95
N THR A 133 -6.94 -22.90 -12.17
CA THR A 133 -7.79 -23.78 -13.00
C THR A 133 -7.26 -25.22 -13.02
N TYR A 134 -8.01 -26.12 -13.66
CA TYR A 134 -7.69 -27.54 -13.74
C TYR A 134 -6.85 -27.93 -14.96
N ILE A 135 -6.44 -26.94 -15.77
CA ILE A 135 -5.65 -27.15 -16.97
C ILE A 135 -4.34 -27.88 -16.68
N VAL A 136 -4.00 -28.82 -17.57
CA VAL A 136 -2.83 -29.71 -17.41
C VAL A 136 -1.76 -29.50 -18.50
N LYS A 137 -2.13 -28.89 -19.63
CA LYS A 137 -1.23 -28.57 -20.75
C LYS A 137 -1.73 -27.32 -21.49
N LEU A 138 -0.81 -26.58 -22.11
CA LEU A 138 -1.15 -25.53 -23.07
C LEU A 138 -1.14 -26.10 -24.49
N PRO A 139 -1.92 -25.53 -25.42
CA PRO A 139 -1.85 -25.84 -26.85
C PRO A 139 -0.47 -25.56 -27.44
N GLU A 140 -0.05 -26.35 -28.45
CA GLU A 140 1.27 -26.18 -29.07
C GLU A 140 1.46 -24.83 -29.75
N ASN A 141 0.42 -24.29 -30.38
CA ASN A 141 0.46 -23.04 -31.16
C ASN A 141 -0.15 -21.83 -30.41
N LEU A 142 -0.29 -21.92 -29.08
CA LEU A 142 -0.89 -20.85 -28.28
C LEU A 142 -0.16 -19.52 -28.51
N THR A 143 -0.93 -18.50 -28.92
CA THR A 143 -0.42 -17.14 -29.14
C THR A 143 -1.16 -16.17 -28.23
N VAL A 144 -0.41 -15.45 -27.39
CA VAL A 144 -0.92 -14.42 -26.49
C VAL A 144 -0.16 -13.12 -26.73
N ALA A 145 -0.86 -12.07 -27.17
CA ALA A 145 -0.23 -10.77 -27.44
C ALA A 145 0.05 -9.95 -26.17
N GLY A 146 -0.55 -10.32 -25.03
CA GLY A 146 -0.27 -9.76 -23.72
C GLY A 146 0.42 -10.73 -22.77
N ASP A 147 0.04 -10.68 -21.49
CA ASP A 147 0.54 -11.53 -20.41
C ASP A 147 -0.19 -12.88 -20.36
N LEU A 148 0.51 -13.94 -19.93
CA LEU A 148 -0.07 -15.24 -19.61
C LEU A 148 0.12 -15.56 -18.12
N ASP A 149 -0.99 -15.73 -17.40
CA ASP A 149 -0.97 -16.26 -16.04
C ASP A 149 -1.59 -17.65 -16.00
N VAL A 150 -0.76 -18.65 -15.69
CA VAL A 150 -1.19 -20.04 -15.48
C VAL A 150 -0.82 -20.50 -14.08
N SER A 151 -0.62 -19.59 -13.14
CA SER A 151 -0.17 -19.90 -11.79
C SER A 151 -1.17 -20.79 -11.04
N SER A 152 -0.65 -21.63 -10.14
CA SER A 152 -1.44 -22.60 -9.37
C SER A 152 -2.25 -23.58 -10.23
N THR A 153 -1.80 -23.86 -11.46
CA THR A 153 -2.37 -24.92 -12.32
C THR A 153 -1.54 -26.20 -12.23
N ARG A 154 -2.02 -27.26 -12.89
CA ARG A 154 -1.36 -28.58 -12.94
C ARG A 154 -0.45 -28.74 -14.16
N ILE A 155 -0.11 -27.64 -14.84
CA ILE A 155 0.80 -27.66 -15.99
C ILE A 155 2.17 -28.20 -15.57
N THR A 156 2.65 -29.19 -16.33
CA THR A 156 3.93 -29.88 -16.07
C THR A 156 5.04 -29.49 -17.04
N ARG A 157 4.70 -28.93 -18.20
CA ARG A 157 5.62 -28.45 -19.24
C ARG A 157 5.00 -27.31 -20.04
N LEU A 158 5.84 -26.45 -20.59
CA LEU A 158 5.44 -25.52 -21.65
C LEU A 158 5.56 -26.22 -23.02
N PRO A 159 4.78 -25.80 -24.03
CA PRO A 159 4.97 -26.24 -25.40
C PRO A 159 6.30 -25.76 -26.00
N GLU A 160 6.76 -26.40 -27.06
CA GLU A 160 8.00 -25.98 -27.75
C GLU A 160 7.75 -24.75 -28.65
N ARG A 161 6.52 -24.55 -29.13
CA ARG A 161 6.16 -23.54 -30.14
C ARG A 161 5.06 -22.55 -29.71
N PHE A 162 5.13 -22.03 -28.48
CA PHE A 162 4.20 -21.00 -28.01
C PHE A 162 4.78 -19.59 -28.13
N SER A 163 3.92 -18.58 -28.24
CA SER A 163 4.34 -17.17 -28.31
C SER A 163 3.61 -16.31 -27.29
N ILE A 164 4.39 -15.56 -26.49
CA ILE A 164 3.89 -14.57 -25.52
C ILE A 164 4.69 -13.29 -25.71
N LYS A 165 3.99 -12.17 -25.91
CA LYS A 165 4.63 -10.85 -26.05
C LYS A 165 4.72 -10.07 -24.73
N GLY A 166 4.05 -10.52 -23.68
CA GLY A 166 4.13 -9.96 -22.32
C GLY A 166 4.92 -10.83 -21.33
N SER A 167 4.41 -10.86 -20.11
CA SER A 167 4.92 -11.61 -18.96
C SER A 167 4.35 -13.02 -18.90
N LEU A 168 5.08 -13.93 -18.25
CA LEU A 168 4.68 -15.31 -18.03
C LEU A 168 4.71 -15.65 -16.54
N ASN A 169 3.55 -15.97 -15.97
CA ASN A 169 3.42 -16.42 -14.59
C ASN A 169 3.08 -17.91 -14.52
N LEU A 170 4.05 -18.69 -14.06
CA LEU A 170 4.00 -20.14 -13.81
C LEU A 170 4.08 -20.46 -12.31
N GLY A 171 3.90 -19.45 -11.44
CA GLY A 171 4.03 -19.61 -10.00
C GLY A 171 3.20 -20.79 -9.46
N SER A 172 3.77 -21.58 -8.57
CA SER A 172 3.10 -22.74 -7.95
C SER A 172 2.57 -23.81 -8.92
N CYS A 173 3.04 -23.84 -10.18
CA CYS A 173 2.73 -24.92 -11.12
C CYS A 173 3.53 -26.20 -10.82
N ALA A 174 3.06 -27.32 -11.36
CA ALA A 174 3.76 -28.60 -11.33
C ALA A 174 4.98 -28.67 -12.27
N ILE A 175 5.26 -27.59 -13.02
CA ILE A 175 6.34 -27.52 -14.01
C ILE A 175 7.72 -27.78 -13.39
N ASN A 176 8.54 -28.55 -14.10
CA ASN A 176 9.86 -28.99 -13.63
C ASN A 176 11.02 -28.56 -14.54
N THR A 177 10.73 -28.11 -15.76
CA THR A 177 11.69 -27.68 -16.78
C THR A 177 11.12 -26.53 -17.59
N LEU A 178 11.99 -25.70 -18.17
CA LEU A 178 11.64 -24.68 -19.16
C LEU A 178 12.28 -25.06 -20.50
N PRO A 179 11.65 -24.72 -21.64
CA PRO A 179 12.18 -25.03 -22.96
C PRO A 179 13.51 -24.30 -23.22
N ALA A 180 14.33 -24.86 -24.10
CA ALA A 180 15.60 -24.24 -24.49
C ALA A 180 15.35 -22.90 -25.19
N ASN A 181 16.27 -21.95 -25.05
CA ASN A 181 16.20 -20.63 -25.68
C ASN A 181 14.91 -19.83 -25.38
N LEU A 182 14.23 -20.11 -24.27
CA LEU A 182 13.03 -19.38 -23.86
C LEU A 182 13.34 -17.88 -23.75
N HIS A 183 12.58 -17.08 -24.50
CA HIS A 183 12.64 -15.62 -24.44
C HIS A 183 11.31 -15.06 -23.95
N ILE A 184 11.35 -14.31 -22.83
CA ILE A 184 10.21 -13.57 -22.28
C ILE A 184 10.55 -12.08 -22.34
N THR A 185 9.69 -11.32 -23.02
CA THR A 185 9.81 -9.86 -23.19
C THR A 185 9.39 -9.09 -21.93
N GLY A 186 8.46 -9.63 -21.15
CA GLY A 186 8.06 -9.12 -19.83
C GLY A 186 8.76 -9.81 -18.66
N ASP A 187 8.01 -9.98 -17.57
CA ASP A 187 8.46 -10.69 -16.36
C ASP A 187 8.29 -12.21 -16.51
N LEU A 188 9.19 -12.99 -15.91
CA LEU A 188 9.04 -14.43 -15.77
C LEU A 188 8.96 -14.81 -14.29
N ASN A 189 7.80 -15.32 -13.86
CA ASN A 189 7.61 -15.86 -12.53
C ASN A 189 7.48 -17.39 -12.57
N VAL A 190 8.42 -18.09 -11.94
CA VAL A 190 8.39 -19.55 -11.78
C VAL A 190 8.51 -19.94 -10.31
N ASN A 191 8.15 -19.05 -9.38
CA ASN A 191 8.30 -19.31 -7.95
C ASN A 191 7.52 -20.55 -7.49
N SER A 192 8.03 -21.24 -6.48
CA SER A 192 7.35 -22.41 -5.89
C SER A 192 7.03 -23.56 -6.86
N THR A 193 7.71 -23.62 -8.01
CA THR A 193 7.63 -24.76 -8.95
C THR A 193 8.65 -25.85 -8.61
N HIS A 194 8.67 -26.93 -9.40
CA HIS A 194 9.62 -28.03 -9.25
C HIS A 194 10.91 -27.84 -10.07
N ILE A 195 11.11 -26.65 -10.67
CA ILE A 195 12.30 -26.36 -11.48
C ILE A 195 13.57 -26.44 -10.63
N THR A 196 14.51 -27.28 -11.07
CA THR A 196 15.81 -27.49 -10.41
C THR A 196 17.00 -26.93 -11.19
N LYS A 197 16.82 -26.64 -12.48
CA LYS A 197 17.81 -26.05 -13.39
C LYS A 197 17.10 -25.15 -14.40
N LEU A 198 17.73 -24.04 -14.77
CA LEU A 198 17.27 -23.21 -15.89
C LEU A 198 17.97 -23.64 -17.19
N PRO A 199 17.32 -23.48 -18.34
CA PRO A 199 17.94 -23.73 -19.64
C PRO A 199 19.05 -22.72 -19.92
N GLU A 200 19.99 -23.12 -20.79
CA GLU A 200 20.95 -22.18 -21.38
C GLU A 200 20.22 -21.18 -22.30
N ASN A 201 20.80 -19.99 -22.47
CA ASN A 201 20.25 -18.87 -23.25
C ASN A 201 18.88 -18.35 -22.81
N LEU A 202 18.43 -18.64 -21.57
CA LEU A 202 17.23 -18.04 -21.01
C LEU A 202 17.37 -16.50 -20.99
N ARG A 203 16.47 -15.82 -21.70
CA ARG A 203 16.45 -14.36 -21.77
C ARG A 203 15.13 -13.81 -21.24
N VAL A 204 15.23 -12.99 -20.18
CA VAL A 204 14.09 -12.29 -19.59
C VAL A 204 14.37 -10.79 -19.62
N ASP A 205 13.54 -10.06 -20.37
CA ASP A 205 13.68 -8.62 -20.56
C ASP A 205 13.07 -7.80 -19.41
N GLY A 206 12.27 -8.43 -18.53
CA GLY A 206 11.83 -7.88 -17.25
C GLY A 206 12.52 -8.50 -16.04
N SER A 207 11.74 -8.74 -15.00
CA SER A 207 12.11 -9.38 -13.74
C SER A 207 12.00 -10.91 -13.80
N LEU A 208 12.93 -11.60 -13.14
CA LEU A 208 12.94 -13.07 -13.03
C LEU A 208 12.74 -13.49 -11.57
N ASN A 209 11.67 -14.22 -11.29
CA ASN A 209 11.35 -14.74 -9.96
C ASN A 209 11.55 -16.26 -9.87
N LEU A 210 12.59 -16.65 -9.13
CA LEU A 210 13.05 -18.02 -8.86
C LEU A 210 12.89 -18.38 -7.37
N SER A 211 12.05 -17.64 -6.63
CA SER A 211 11.87 -17.86 -5.20
C SER A 211 11.33 -19.26 -4.89
N TYR A 212 11.72 -19.80 -3.74
CA TYR A 212 11.33 -21.13 -3.25
C TYR A 212 11.77 -22.34 -4.13
N LEU A 213 12.63 -22.13 -5.13
CA LEU A 213 13.10 -23.21 -5.99
C LEU A 213 14.26 -24.02 -5.40
N LYS A 214 14.34 -25.30 -5.76
CA LYS A 214 15.48 -26.18 -5.45
C LYS A 214 16.68 -25.97 -6.39
N ILE A 215 16.75 -24.83 -7.07
CA ILE A 215 17.84 -24.46 -7.97
C ILE A 215 19.14 -24.23 -7.21
N ARG A 216 20.25 -24.80 -7.70
CA ARG A 216 21.56 -24.74 -7.01
C ARG A 216 22.57 -23.81 -7.68
N LYS A 217 22.42 -23.53 -8.97
CA LYS A 217 23.29 -22.68 -9.81
C LYS A 217 22.43 -22.01 -10.89
N LEU A 218 22.84 -20.83 -11.36
CA LEU A 218 22.29 -20.20 -12.56
C LEU A 218 23.18 -20.49 -13.79
N PRO A 219 22.63 -20.45 -15.01
CA PRO A 219 23.42 -20.43 -16.25
C PRO A 219 24.43 -19.29 -16.28
N LYS A 220 25.56 -19.46 -16.98
CA LYS A 220 26.66 -18.46 -16.99
C LYS A 220 26.28 -17.18 -17.77
N ASP A 221 25.39 -17.34 -18.71
CA ASP A 221 24.91 -16.41 -19.72
C ASP A 221 23.56 -15.79 -19.35
N ILE A 222 23.02 -16.09 -18.16
CA ILE A 222 21.72 -15.59 -17.71
C ILE A 222 21.61 -14.07 -17.83
N GLN A 223 20.56 -13.59 -18.51
CA GLN A 223 20.27 -12.18 -18.67
C GLN A 223 18.95 -11.85 -17.99
N VAL A 224 19.01 -10.95 -17.00
CA VAL A 224 17.84 -10.39 -16.32
C VAL A 224 17.98 -8.88 -16.36
N LYS A 225 17.09 -8.24 -17.11
CA LYS A 225 17.16 -6.80 -17.37
C LYS A 225 16.62 -5.95 -16.23
N ASP A 226 15.85 -6.51 -15.30
CA ASP A 226 15.37 -5.80 -14.10
C ASP A 226 15.71 -6.56 -12.80
N ASN A 227 14.72 -7.04 -12.05
CA ASN A 227 14.91 -7.67 -10.73
C ASN A 227 15.18 -9.17 -10.83
N LEU A 228 16.08 -9.70 -10.00
CA LEU A 228 16.31 -11.14 -9.84
C LEU A 228 15.95 -11.59 -8.42
N LYS A 229 14.85 -12.31 -8.27
CA LYS A 229 14.35 -12.81 -6.99
C LYS A 229 14.73 -14.28 -6.79
N LEU A 230 15.52 -14.57 -5.76
CA LEU A 230 15.99 -15.91 -5.41
C LEU A 230 15.63 -16.28 -3.95
N TRP A 231 14.80 -15.49 -3.27
CA TRP A 231 14.42 -15.68 -1.87
C TRP A 231 14.00 -17.13 -1.58
N TYR A 232 14.53 -17.72 -0.51
CA TYR A 232 14.28 -19.12 -0.10
C TYR A 232 14.74 -20.21 -1.08
N SER A 233 15.41 -19.87 -2.18
CA SER A 233 15.95 -20.89 -3.09
C SER A 233 17.21 -21.60 -2.52
N GLU A 234 17.53 -22.76 -3.08
CA GLU A 234 18.73 -23.52 -2.73
C GLU A 234 20.03 -23.05 -3.40
N ILE A 235 20.05 -21.84 -3.97
CA ILE A 235 21.17 -21.31 -4.75
C ILE A 235 22.46 -21.30 -3.92
N LYS A 236 23.54 -21.88 -4.44
CA LYS A 236 24.84 -21.99 -3.74
C LYS A 236 25.92 -21.09 -4.34
N LYS A 237 25.80 -20.72 -5.61
CA LYS A 237 26.77 -19.91 -6.37
C LYS A 237 26.06 -19.09 -7.45
N LEU A 238 26.49 -17.84 -7.63
CA LEU A 238 26.10 -16.99 -8.75
C LEU A 238 27.18 -16.99 -9.85
N PRO A 239 26.82 -16.74 -11.12
CA PRO A 239 27.77 -16.52 -12.22
C PRO A 239 28.71 -15.35 -11.93
N ASN A 240 29.97 -15.44 -12.37
CA ASN A 240 30.98 -14.41 -12.08
C ASN A 240 30.70 -13.07 -12.78
N ASN A 241 30.04 -13.11 -13.93
CA ASN A 241 29.68 -12.01 -14.82
C ASN A 241 28.25 -11.48 -14.60
N LEU A 242 27.53 -11.98 -13.58
CA LEU A 242 26.15 -11.57 -13.32
C LEU A 242 26.06 -10.04 -13.10
N LYS A 243 25.13 -9.42 -13.81
CA LYS A 243 24.72 -8.02 -13.64
C LYS A 243 23.21 -8.00 -13.43
N VAL A 244 22.74 -7.18 -12.50
CA VAL A 244 21.30 -7.00 -12.22
C VAL A 244 21.01 -5.51 -12.24
N ASN A 245 20.10 -5.07 -13.10
CA ASN A 245 19.76 -3.64 -13.23
C ASN A 245 18.69 -3.19 -12.23
N GLY A 246 17.93 -4.12 -11.67
CA GLY A 246 17.03 -3.87 -10.54
C GLY A 246 17.63 -4.38 -9.24
N ASP A 247 16.77 -4.95 -8.42
CA ASP A 247 17.08 -5.56 -7.13
C ASP A 247 17.53 -7.02 -7.29
N LEU A 248 18.43 -7.46 -6.42
CA LEU A 248 18.86 -8.85 -6.29
C LEU A 248 18.47 -9.37 -4.90
N ASP A 249 17.45 -10.22 -4.85
CA ASP A 249 16.99 -10.82 -3.60
C ASP A 249 17.57 -12.20 -3.38
N LEU A 250 18.50 -12.31 -2.43
CA LEU A 250 19.15 -13.54 -2.00
C LEU A 250 18.78 -13.92 -0.55
N ALA A 251 17.72 -13.33 0.00
CA ALA A 251 17.28 -13.59 1.36
C ALA A 251 17.08 -15.09 1.61
N LYS A 252 17.50 -15.57 2.79
CA LYS A 252 17.31 -16.98 3.21
C LYS A 252 17.81 -18.05 2.23
N THR A 253 18.72 -17.70 1.31
CA THR A 253 19.35 -18.66 0.38
C THR A 253 20.52 -19.40 1.01
N LYS A 254 20.99 -20.46 0.34
CA LYS A 254 22.18 -21.24 0.72
C LYS A 254 23.49 -20.69 0.11
N ILE A 255 23.49 -19.44 -0.38
CA ILE A 255 24.62 -18.80 -1.07
C ILE A 255 25.84 -18.72 -0.13
N LYS A 256 27.02 -19.10 -0.64
CA LYS A 256 28.26 -19.14 0.16
C LYS A 256 29.24 -18.00 -0.14
N LYS A 257 29.24 -17.49 -1.37
CA LYS A 257 30.12 -16.40 -1.84
C LYS A 257 29.38 -15.58 -2.89
N LEU A 258 29.61 -14.26 -2.90
CA LEU A 258 29.19 -13.38 -3.99
C LEU A 258 30.30 -13.26 -5.04
N PRO A 259 29.97 -13.02 -6.33
CA PRO A 259 30.96 -12.61 -7.31
C PRO A 259 31.70 -11.34 -6.86
N LYS A 260 33.03 -11.33 -6.99
CA LYS A 260 33.89 -10.24 -6.48
C LYS A 260 33.48 -8.86 -6.98
N ASN A 261 33.07 -8.79 -8.25
CA ASN A 261 32.71 -7.56 -8.97
C ASN A 261 31.21 -7.50 -9.32
N LEU A 262 30.35 -8.16 -8.54
CA LEU A 262 28.90 -8.17 -8.77
C LEU A 262 28.36 -6.73 -8.86
N LYS A 263 27.61 -6.42 -9.91
CA LYS A 263 26.96 -5.11 -10.09
C LYS A 263 25.45 -5.29 -9.97
N VAL A 264 24.88 -4.68 -8.93
CA VAL A 264 23.45 -4.52 -8.73
C VAL A 264 23.16 -3.01 -8.80
N LYS A 265 22.26 -2.56 -9.67
CA LYS A 265 21.92 -1.13 -9.72
C LYS A 265 20.90 -0.77 -8.63
N GLY A 266 20.01 -1.69 -8.25
CA GLY A 266 19.06 -1.54 -7.15
C GLY A 266 19.62 -1.98 -5.79
N CYS A 267 18.76 -2.64 -5.01
CA CYS A 267 19.03 -3.17 -3.69
C CYS A 267 19.61 -4.59 -3.77
N LEU A 268 20.69 -4.82 -3.02
CA LEU A 268 21.18 -6.17 -2.74
C LEU A 268 20.59 -6.65 -1.41
N ILE A 269 19.72 -7.66 -1.44
CA ILE A 269 19.03 -8.15 -0.25
C ILE A 269 19.68 -9.46 0.20
N LEU A 270 20.27 -9.45 1.39
CA LEU A 270 20.99 -10.59 2.00
C LEU A 270 20.42 -10.94 3.38
N LYS A 271 19.13 -10.65 3.59
CA LYS A 271 18.41 -10.91 4.85
C LYS A 271 18.48 -12.37 5.26
N SER A 272 18.83 -12.62 6.52
CA SER A 272 18.91 -13.99 7.09
C SER A 272 19.77 -14.97 6.28
N THR A 273 21.00 -14.57 5.92
CA THR A 273 21.97 -15.38 5.18
C THR A 273 23.27 -15.60 5.98
N LYS A 274 24.24 -16.36 5.44
CA LYS A 274 25.59 -16.50 6.04
C LYS A 274 26.51 -15.33 5.64
N ILE A 275 26.13 -14.11 6.04
CA ILE A 275 26.67 -12.84 5.50
C ILE A 275 28.18 -12.62 5.64
N ASN A 276 28.79 -13.03 6.75
CA ASN A 276 30.21 -12.74 7.03
C ASN A 276 31.17 -13.30 5.94
N LYS A 277 30.79 -14.40 5.29
CA LYS A 277 31.56 -14.98 4.17
C LYS A 277 31.27 -14.28 2.84
N LEU A 278 30.07 -13.73 2.67
CA LEU A 278 29.60 -13.13 1.43
C LEU A 278 30.25 -11.78 1.16
N LEU A 279 30.40 -10.96 2.21
CA LEU A 279 30.96 -9.61 2.08
C LEU A 279 32.47 -9.54 2.26
N LYS A 280 33.13 -10.64 2.64
CA LYS A 280 34.60 -10.69 2.74
C LYS A 280 35.21 -10.44 1.34
N ASN A 281 35.92 -9.32 1.19
CA ASN A 281 36.55 -8.87 -0.06
C ASN A 281 35.56 -8.53 -1.20
N PHE A 282 34.30 -8.22 -0.88
CA PHE A 282 33.33 -7.79 -1.89
C PHE A 282 33.74 -6.42 -2.46
N LYS A 283 34.00 -6.35 -3.78
CA LYS A 283 34.32 -5.12 -4.51
C LYS A 283 33.19 -4.70 -5.48
N GLY A 284 32.04 -5.37 -5.40
CA GLY A 284 30.88 -5.07 -6.20
C GLY A 284 30.20 -3.77 -5.77
N THR A 285 29.13 -3.41 -6.49
CA THR A 285 28.36 -2.18 -6.26
C THR A 285 26.88 -2.50 -6.11
N CYS A 286 26.21 -1.81 -5.20
CA CYS A 286 24.76 -1.77 -5.04
C CYS A 286 24.32 -0.35 -4.67
N SER A 287 23.11 0.05 -5.04
CA SER A 287 22.55 1.34 -4.61
C SER A 287 22.16 1.26 -3.13
N SER A 288 21.45 0.20 -2.76
CA SER A 288 21.02 -0.10 -1.40
C SER A 288 21.46 -1.50 -0.97
N LEU A 289 21.54 -1.73 0.34
CA LEU A 289 21.89 -3.02 0.91
C LEU A 289 21.00 -3.35 2.11
N ASP A 290 20.36 -4.51 2.07
CA ASP A 290 19.60 -5.05 3.20
C ASP A 290 20.32 -6.26 3.81
N LEU A 291 20.81 -6.08 5.04
CA LEU A 291 21.48 -7.09 5.85
C LEU A 291 20.64 -7.47 7.08
N SER A 292 19.36 -7.12 7.13
CA SER A 292 18.51 -7.34 8.30
C SER A 292 18.44 -8.82 8.72
N ASN A 293 18.13 -9.07 10.00
CA ASN A 293 18.01 -10.41 10.58
C ASN A 293 19.27 -11.28 10.39
N ASN A 294 20.45 -10.68 10.42
CA ASN A 294 21.74 -11.39 10.35
C ASN A 294 22.55 -11.20 11.64
N LYS A 295 23.39 -12.19 11.96
CA LYS A 295 24.34 -12.15 13.09
C LYS A 295 25.64 -11.39 12.76
N ILE A 296 25.55 -10.33 11.95
CA ILE A 296 26.70 -9.51 11.55
C ILE A 296 27.13 -8.60 12.70
N LYS A 297 28.43 -8.61 13.03
CA LYS A 297 29.00 -7.84 14.15
C LYS A 297 29.67 -6.53 13.73
N LYS A 298 30.14 -6.44 12.48
CA LYS A 298 30.80 -5.26 11.89
C LYS A 298 30.47 -5.18 10.40
N ILE A 299 30.37 -3.97 9.86
CA ILE A 299 30.27 -3.71 8.41
C ILE A 299 31.68 -3.63 7.82
N PRO A 300 31.94 -4.24 6.64
CA PRO A 300 33.22 -4.05 5.93
C PRO A 300 33.47 -2.58 5.59
N GLU A 301 34.68 -2.08 5.83
CA GLU A 301 35.03 -0.67 5.62
C GLU A 301 34.99 -0.24 4.15
N ASN A 302 35.24 -1.18 3.23
CA ASN A 302 35.28 -0.92 1.79
C ASN A 302 33.89 -0.88 1.12
N LEU A 303 32.82 -1.08 1.89
CA LEU A 303 31.47 -1.17 1.38
C LEU A 303 30.89 0.22 1.09
N LYS A 304 30.74 0.55 -0.19
CA LYS A 304 30.14 1.81 -0.65
C LYS A 304 28.66 1.62 -0.89
N ILE A 305 27.81 2.16 0.00
CA ILE A 305 26.36 2.15 -0.14
C ILE A 305 25.92 3.59 -0.39
N LYS A 306 25.22 3.84 -1.50
CA LYS A 306 24.82 5.20 -1.88
C LYS A 306 23.51 5.59 -1.22
N SER A 307 22.50 4.72 -1.32
CA SER A 307 21.11 5.02 -0.99
C SER A 307 20.77 4.51 0.40
N ASN A 308 20.24 3.30 0.55
CA ASN A 308 19.73 2.81 1.82
C ASN A 308 20.59 1.67 2.40
N LEU A 309 20.73 1.64 3.72
CA LEU A 309 21.35 0.54 4.47
C LEU A 309 20.39 0.05 5.56
N TYR A 310 20.01 -1.22 5.48
CA TYR A 310 19.14 -1.87 6.47
C TYR A 310 19.94 -2.91 7.26
N LEU A 311 19.91 -2.76 8.58
CA LEU A 311 20.62 -3.55 9.59
C LEU A 311 19.68 -3.90 10.75
N ASN A 312 18.39 -4.03 10.46
CA ASN A 312 17.37 -4.29 11.47
C ASN A 312 17.61 -5.66 12.10
N ASN A 313 17.44 -5.76 13.43
CA ASN A 313 17.62 -7.01 14.18
C ASN A 313 18.97 -7.69 13.88
N CYS A 314 20.05 -6.89 13.88
CA CYS A 314 21.43 -7.36 13.73
C CYS A 314 22.22 -7.30 15.03
N GLU A 315 23.25 -8.14 15.15
CA GLU A 315 24.21 -8.12 16.27
C GLU A 315 25.34 -7.08 16.09
N ILE A 316 25.06 -5.99 15.37
CA ILE A 316 26.08 -5.01 14.96
C ILE A 316 26.64 -4.26 16.17
N LYS A 317 27.96 -4.33 16.37
CA LYS A 317 28.61 -3.69 17.53
C LYS A 317 29.08 -2.27 17.26
N LYS A 318 29.55 -2.00 16.03
CA LYS A 318 30.12 -0.71 15.60
C LYS A 318 29.86 -0.51 14.10
N LEU A 319 29.54 0.73 13.72
CA LEU A 319 29.54 1.18 12.33
C LEU A 319 30.88 1.88 12.00
N PRO A 320 31.29 1.92 10.72
CA PRO A 320 32.46 2.70 10.28
C PRO A 320 32.37 4.18 10.69
N ASP A 321 33.49 4.78 11.10
CA ASP A 321 33.51 6.09 11.76
C ASP A 321 33.06 7.25 10.85
N ASN A 322 33.32 7.14 9.55
CA ASN A 322 32.97 8.15 8.54
C ASN A 322 31.83 7.69 7.61
N MET A 323 30.94 6.82 8.11
CA MET A 323 29.82 6.30 7.33
C MET A 323 28.89 7.44 6.90
N ARG A 324 28.62 7.49 5.58
CA ARG A 324 27.67 8.42 4.96
C ARG A 324 26.65 7.62 4.15
N ILE A 325 25.37 7.88 4.38
CA ILE A 325 24.25 7.22 3.72
C ILE A 325 23.36 8.34 3.14
N ASN A 326 23.15 8.39 1.82
CA ASN A 326 22.34 9.48 1.24
C ASN A 326 20.84 9.26 1.45
N GLY A 327 20.40 8.00 1.54
CA GLY A 327 19.03 7.63 1.87
C GLY A 327 18.88 7.26 3.35
N ASN A 328 18.14 6.18 3.60
CA ASN A 328 17.75 5.72 4.93
C ASN A 328 18.80 4.78 5.54
N LEU A 329 19.02 4.92 6.86
CA LEU A 329 19.78 3.97 7.67
C LEU A 329 18.86 3.40 8.74
N SER A 330 18.62 2.09 8.68
CA SER A 330 17.75 1.40 9.63
C SER A 330 18.56 0.42 10.48
N LEU A 331 18.51 0.59 11.79
CA LEU A 331 19.17 -0.21 12.83
C LEU A 331 18.15 -0.68 13.88
N SER A 332 16.86 -0.65 13.57
CA SER A 332 15.77 -1.01 14.47
C SER A 332 16.04 -2.38 15.09
N GLU A 333 15.89 -2.49 16.41
CA GLU A 333 16.15 -3.71 17.19
C GLU A 333 17.60 -4.25 17.13
N ALA A 334 18.55 -3.52 16.54
CA ALA A 334 19.95 -3.94 16.51
C ALA A 334 20.63 -3.78 17.88
N THR A 335 21.65 -4.60 18.15
CA THR A 335 22.34 -4.60 19.47
C THR A 335 23.41 -3.50 19.62
N ILE A 336 23.46 -2.57 18.68
CA ILE A 336 24.41 -1.45 18.67
C ILE A 336 24.26 -0.57 19.91
N LYS A 337 25.40 -0.16 20.47
CA LYS A 337 25.46 0.62 21.72
C LYS A 337 25.80 2.10 21.50
N LYS A 338 26.43 2.44 20.37
CA LYS A 338 26.88 3.79 20.02
C LYS A 338 26.86 3.98 18.51
N LEU A 339 26.47 5.18 18.07
CA LEU A 339 26.66 5.64 16.69
C LEU A 339 28.06 6.28 16.56
N PRO A 340 28.67 6.30 15.37
CA PRO A 340 29.91 7.03 15.13
C PRO A 340 29.66 8.54 15.17
N GLU A 341 30.67 9.33 15.59
CA GLU A 341 30.50 10.78 15.80
C GLU A 341 30.04 11.51 14.54
N ASN A 342 30.69 11.25 13.41
CA ASN A 342 30.44 11.96 12.15
C ASN A 342 29.41 11.26 11.23
N LEU A 343 28.47 10.50 11.81
CA LEU A 343 27.43 9.82 11.04
C LEU A 343 26.56 10.86 10.30
N ARG A 344 26.44 10.69 8.98
CA ARG A 344 25.54 11.50 8.14
C ARG A 344 24.53 10.61 7.43
N VAL A 345 23.25 10.93 7.60
CA VAL A 345 22.13 10.24 6.96
C VAL A 345 21.26 11.27 6.23
N GLY A 346 21.12 11.13 4.92
CA GLY A 346 20.34 12.05 4.09
C GLY A 346 18.83 11.77 4.13
N GLY A 347 18.43 10.56 4.49
CA GLY A 347 17.04 10.17 4.75
C GLY A 347 16.77 9.97 6.24
N GLN A 348 15.91 9.00 6.55
CA GLN A 348 15.55 8.62 7.92
C GLN A 348 16.65 7.78 8.58
N LEU A 349 16.88 8.05 9.88
CA LEU A 349 17.69 7.21 10.76
C LEU A 349 16.78 6.54 11.80
N SER A 350 16.57 5.24 11.65
CA SER A 350 15.82 4.43 12.62
C SER A 350 16.80 3.69 13.53
N VAL A 351 16.79 4.01 14.82
CA VAL A 351 17.56 3.31 15.86
C VAL A 351 16.67 2.88 17.02
N ASP A 352 15.38 2.77 16.77
CA ASP A 352 14.37 2.34 17.72
C ASP A 352 14.71 0.94 18.28
N TYR A 353 14.38 0.74 19.55
CA TYR A 353 14.66 -0.49 20.29
C TYR A 353 16.14 -0.94 20.34
N THR A 354 17.09 -0.06 20.01
CA THR A 354 18.53 -0.34 20.16
C THR A 354 19.04 -0.13 21.60
N LEU A 355 20.29 -0.54 21.84
CA LEU A 355 20.98 -0.33 23.13
C LEU A 355 21.68 1.03 23.24
N ILE A 356 21.42 1.96 22.31
CA ILE A 356 22.03 3.29 22.30
C ILE A 356 21.62 4.09 23.55
N LYS A 357 22.63 4.71 24.18
CA LYS A 357 22.45 5.51 25.41
C LYS A 357 22.68 7.01 25.20
N LYS A 358 23.36 7.40 24.12
CA LYS A 358 23.73 8.78 23.79
C LYS A 358 23.74 8.96 22.28
N LEU A 359 23.27 10.11 21.80
CA LEU A 359 23.46 10.54 20.42
C LEU A 359 24.81 11.27 20.30
N PRO A 360 25.52 11.13 19.17
CA PRO A 360 26.74 11.89 18.91
C PRO A 360 26.46 13.38 18.69
N LYS A 361 27.47 14.24 18.93
CA LYS A 361 27.32 15.70 18.82
C LYS A 361 27.31 16.18 17.37
N SER A 362 28.01 15.52 16.45
CA SER A 362 28.03 15.90 15.04
C SER A 362 27.06 15.08 14.18
N LEU A 363 26.10 14.39 14.81
CA LEU A 363 25.07 13.62 14.11
C LEU A 363 24.23 14.54 13.21
N SER A 364 24.13 14.17 11.94
CA SER A 364 23.30 14.86 10.95
C SER A 364 22.34 13.87 10.29
N VAL A 365 21.04 14.13 10.42
CA VAL A 365 19.95 13.39 9.79
C VAL A 365 19.04 14.39 9.10
N ARG A 366 18.99 14.39 7.76
CA ARG A 366 18.09 15.32 7.04
C ARG A 366 16.62 14.88 7.16
N GLY A 367 16.37 13.57 7.17
CA GLY A 367 15.06 12.98 7.40
C GLY A 367 14.66 12.93 8.87
N GLU A 368 13.84 11.94 9.21
CA GLU A 368 13.40 11.71 10.58
C GLU A 368 14.44 10.92 11.37
N LEU A 369 14.62 11.26 12.66
CA LEU A 369 15.38 10.48 13.62
C LEU A 369 14.42 9.74 14.55
N ASP A 370 14.34 8.42 14.41
CA ASP A 370 13.57 7.57 15.30
C ASP A 370 14.47 6.94 16.37
N VAL A 371 14.28 7.35 17.62
CA VAL A 371 14.98 6.82 18.80
C VAL A 371 14.01 6.16 19.79
N TRP A 372 12.82 5.76 19.33
CA TRP A 372 11.78 5.16 20.14
C TRP A 372 12.29 3.95 20.93
N GLY A 373 11.97 3.91 22.23
CA GLY A 373 12.28 2.74 23.07
C GLY A 373 13.77 2.56 23.40
N THR A 374 14.64 3.48 22.97
CA THR A 374 16.06 3.48 23.32
C THR A 374 16.30 3.92 24.76
N LYS A 375 17.55 3.76 25.24
CA LYS A 375 17.97 4.19 26.58
C LYS A 375 18.56 5.60 26.60
N ILE A 376 18.31 6.41 25.57
CA ILE A 376 18.80 7.79 25.47
C ILE A 376 18.22 8.64 26.61
N LYS A 377 19.09 9.45 27.22
CA LYS A 377 18.75 10.31 28.38
C LYS A 377 18.83 11.81 28.08
N LYS A 378 19.53 12.20 27.02
CA LYS A 378 19.79 13.60 26.65
C LYS A 378 19.87 13.71 25.13
N ILE A 379 19.38 14.82 24.61
CA ILE A 379 19.59 15.26 23.25
C ILE A 379 20.77 16.25 23.25
N PRO A 380 21.75 16.13 22.34
CA PRO A 380 22.86 17.09 22.23
C PRO A 380 22.37 18.50 21.88
N ASN A 381 23.09 19.54 22.28
CA ASN A 381 22.74 20.92 21.90
C ASN A 381 22.94 21.14 20.39
N HIS A 382 24.06 20.63 19.85
CA HIS A 382 24.33 20.66 18.43
C HIS A 382 23.98 19.27 17.90
N PHE A 383 22.90 19.14 17.13
CA PHE A 383 22.61 17.97 16.29
C PHE A 383 21.66 18.44 15.18
N ASN A 384 21.89 18.01 13.93
CA ASN A 384 21.17 18.53 12.78
C ASN A 384 20.09 17.55 12.36
N VAL A 385 18.85 17.76 12.85
CA VAL A 385 17.66 16.98 12.49
C VAL A 385 16.52 17.93 12.15
N VAL A 386 16.12 17.95 10.88
CA VAL A 386 15.18 18.96 10.37
C VAL A 386 13.76 18.42 10.25
N ASN A 387 13.59 17.21 9.72
CA ASN A 387 12.26 16.72 9.37
C ASN A 387 11.46 16.14 10.56
N GLY A 388 12.09 15.34 11.42
CA GLY A 388 11.32 14.66 12.46
C GLY A 388 12.17 14.11 13.58
N LEU A 389 11.66 14.12 14.80
CA LEU A 389 12.29 13.52 15.96
C LEU A 389 11.26 12.74 16.78
N ASN A 390 11.43 11.42 16.81
CA ASN A 390 10.60 10.54 17.63
C ASN A 390 11.34 10.14 18.92
N LEU A 391 10.99 10.81 20.02
CA LEU A 391 11.48 10.55 21.38
C LEU A 391 10.54 9.65 22.19
N THR A 392 9.52 9.07 21.58
CA THR A 392 8.49 8.29 22.27
C THR A 392 9.13 7.22 23.15
N ARG A 393 8.62 7.03 24.38
CA ARG A 393 9.12 6.04 25.37
C ARG A 393 10.64 6.08 25.65
N THR A 394 11.31 7.23 25.48
CA THR A 394 12.71 7.41 25.87
C THR A 394 12.87 7.88 27.33
N LYS A 395 14.10 7.91 27.84
CA LYS A 395 14.43 8.44 29.19
C LYS A 395 14.85 9.92 29.16
N VAL A 396 14.62 10.63 28.06
CA VAL A 396 14.93 12.05 27.92
C VAL A 396 14.11 12.86 28.92
N LYS A 397 14.77 13.79 29.62
CA LYS A 397 14.16 14.65 30.65
C LYS A 397 13.93 16.09 30.18
N LYS A 398 14.69 16.56 29.19
CA LYS A 398 14.60 17.92 28.66
C LYS A 398 15.06 17.96 27.20
N LEU A 399 14.47 18.87 26.44
CA LEU A 399 15.00 19.31 25.15
C LEU A 399 16.12 20.36 25.39
N PRO A 400 17.07 20.54 24.46
CA PRO A 400 18.01 21.66 24.49
C PRO A 400 17.28 23.00 24.30
N GLU A 401 17.78 24.08 24.91
CA GLU A 401 17.17 25.43 24.77
C GLU A 401 17.28 25.99 23.34
N ASN A 402 18.32 25.59 22.61
CA ASN A 402 18.51 25.98 21.21
C ASN A 402 17.73 25.09 20.23
N PHE A 403 16.82 24.24 20.71
CA PHE A 403 15.95 23.41 19.89
C PHE A 403 14.73 24.21 19.46
N THR A 404 14.90 25.01 18.40
CA THR A 404 13.93 26.03 17.98
C THR A 404 12.96 25.56 16.91
N GLN A 405 13.38 24.70 15.97
CA GLN A 405 12.54 24.34 14.83
C GLN A 405 12.65 22.87 14.48
N ILE A 406 11.50 22.24 14.21
CA ILE A 406 11.41 20.91 13.63
C ILE A 406 10.10 20.72 12.89
N LYS A 407 10.05 19.85 11.88
CA LYS A 407 8.79 19.58 11.19
C LYS A 407 7.85 18.67 11.99
N ASN A 408 8.34 17.55 12.53
CA ASN A 408 7.55 16.67 13.40
C ASN A 408 8.26 16.36 14.72
N LEU A 409 7.52 16.40 15.83
CA LEU A 409 8.06 16.08 17.16
C LEU A 409 7.12 15.17 17.92
N PHE A 410 7.59 13.96 18.22
CA PHE A 410 6.83 12.95 18.96
C PHE A 410 7.49 12.71 20.32
N MET A 411 6.78 12.99 21.41
CA MET A 411 7.29 12.91 22.78
C MET A 411 6.38 12.14 23.73
N ASN A 412 5.59 11.21 23.18
CA ASN A 412 4.69 10.38 23.96
C ASN A 412 5.43 9.61 25.04
N VAL A 413 4.89 9.58 26.26
CA VAL A 413 5.43 8.74 27.35
C VAL A 413 6.92 9.04 27.63
N THR A 414 7.31 10.32 27.63
CA THR A 414 8.65 10.78 27.99
C THR A 414 8.71 11.33 29.43
N LYS A 415 9.92 11.63 29.91
CA LYS A 415 10.12 12.35 31.19
C LYS A 415 10.24 13.87 31.01
N ILE A 416 10.00 14.37 29.80
CA ILE A 416 10.04 15.80 29.49
C ILE A 416 8.84 16.48 30.15
N SER A 417 9.10 17.57 30.88
CA SER A 417 8.09 18.32 31.63
C SER A 417 7.83 19.73 31.10
N HIS A 418 8.73 20.27 30.25
CA HIS A 418 8.62 21.60 29.67
C HIS A 418 9.12 21.56 28.21
N LEU A 419 8.52 22.41 27.37
CA LEU A 419 8.98 22.71 26.01
C LEU A 419 9.82 23.99 26.04
N PRO A 420 10.82 24.16 25.15
CA PRO A 420 11.47 25.45 24.93
C PRO A 420 10.45 26.51 24.51
N ASP A 421 10.60 27.75 24.99
CA ASP A 421 9.68 28.84 24.67
C ASP A 421 9.74 29.28 23.21
N THR A 422 10.86 29.01 22.54
CA THR A 422 11.15 29.35 21.14
C THR A 422 10.79 28.24 20.15
N LEU A 423 10.14 27.16 20.61
CA LEU A 423 9.85 26.00 19.78
C LEU A 423 8.75 26.28 18.73
N TYR A 424 9.11 26.10 17.46
CA TYR A 424 8.24 26.04 16.29
C TYR A 424 8.16 24.62 15.74
N VAL A 425 6.96 24.08 15.59
CA VAL A 425 6.72 22.76 14.99
C VAL A 425 5.92 22.90 13.71
N GLN A 426 6.49 22.59 12.55
CA GLN A 426 5.83 22.87 11.27
C GLN A 426 4.58 22.02 11.05
N ASP A 427 4.62 20.71 11.31
CA ASP A 427 3.51 19.80 10.99
C ASP A 427 2.85 19.27 12.27
N CYS A 428 3.49 18.31 12.95
CA CYS A 428 2.87 17.57 14.03
C CYS A 428 3.64 17.69 15.34
N LEU A 429 2.98 18.17 16.39
CA LEU A 429 3.44 18.08 17.78
C LEU A 429 2.60 17.08 18.55
N GLU A 430 3.20 15.96 18.93
CA GLU A 430 2.54 14.87 19.64
C GLU A 430 3.08 14.73 21.07
N LEU A 431 2.23 15.05 22.04
CA LEU A 431 2.51 15.15 23.47
C LEU A 431 1.62 14.22 24.29
N SER A 432 0.87 13.31 23.68
CA SER A 432 -0.07 12.44 24.38
C SER A 432 0.65 11.64 25.46
N TYR A 433 0.00 11.47 26.61
CA TYR A 433 0.58 10.77 27.78
C TYR A 433 1.91 11.36 28.30
N SER A 434 2.23 12.61 27.97
CA SER A 434 3.43 13.30 28.47
C SER A 434 3.23 13.87 29.87
N ARG A 435 4.34 14.30 30.49
CA ARG A 435 4.35 14.97 31.80
C ARG A 435 4.24 16.50 31.70
N ILE A 436 4.05 17.02 30.50
CA ILE A 436 3.95 18.46 30.25
C ILE A 436 2.66 18.96 30.90
N LYS A 437 2.80 20.05 31.68
CA LYS A 437 1.69 20.67 32.40
C LYS A 437 1.26 22.01 31.80
N LYS A 438 2.14 22.64 31.02
CA LYS A 438 1.92 23.95 30.40
C LYS A 438 2.57 23.97 29.01
N LEU A 439 1.89 24.60 28.06
CA LEU A 439 2.45 24.92 26.75
C LEU A 439 3.07 26.33 26.81
N PRO A 440 4.15 26.61 26.06
CA PRO A 440 4.69 27.96 25.92
C PRO A 440 3.63 28.95 25.42
N LYS A 441 3.70 30.20 25.89
CA LYS A 441 2.72 31.24 25.53
C LYS A 441 2.66 31.50 24.02
N ASN A 442 3.81 31.42 23.35
CA ASN A 442 3.96 31.70 21.92
C ASN A 442 4.21 30.41 21.11
N LEU A 443 3.78 29.25 21.62
CA LEU A 443 3.98 27.97 20.93
C LEU A 443 3.30 28.02 19.56
N GLN A 444 4.07 27.74 18.52
CA GLN A 444 3.59 27.67 17.16
C GLN A 444 3.65 26.22 16.65
N VAL A 445 2.52 25.75 16.13
CA VAL A 445 2.37 24.41 15.54
C VAL A 445 1.60 24.58 14.23
N GLY A 446 2.09 24.10 13.09
CA GLY A 446 1.40 24.35 11.82
C GLY A 446 0.18 23.48 11.59
N LYS A 447 0.30 22.14 11.55
CA LYS A 447 -0.85 21.27 11.19
C LYS A 447 -1.66 20.77 12.37
N LYS A 448 -1.05 20.01 13.27
CA LYS A 448 -1.80 19.32 14.34
C LYS A 448 -1.06 19.22 15.66
N LEU A 449 -1.85 19.30 16.72
CA LEU A 449 -1.40 19.23 18.11
C LEU A 449 -2.14 18.11 18.85
N LEU A 450 -1.42 17.12 19.34
CA LEU A 450 -2.01 15.94 19.98
C LEU A 450 -1.64 15.96 21.47
N LEU A 451 -2.65 16.16 22.33
CA LEU A 451 -2.47 16.38 23.77
C LEU A 451 -3.21 15.36 24.62
N ASN A 452 -3.69 14.27 24.02
CA ASN A 452 -4.57 13.34 24.71
C ASN A 452 -3.90 12.77 25.98
N ASP A 453 -4.65 12.77 27.08
CA ASP A 453 -4.18 12.25 28.38
C ASP A 453 -2.95 13.02 28.93
N THR A 454 -3.05 14.35 28.94
CA THR A 454 -2.04 15.25 29.54
C THR A 454 -2.61 16.07 30.69
N LYS A 455 -1.72 16.64 31.53
CA LYS A 455 -2.11 17.54 32.63
C LYS A 455 -2.18 19.01 32.22
N ILE A 456 -2.22 19.30 30.92
CA ILE A 456 -2.30 20.66 30.38
C ILE A 456 -3.67 21.25 30.73
N LYS A 457 -3.67 22.50 31.21
CA LYS A 457 -4.86 23.23 31.68
C LYS A 457 -5.34 24.34 30.74
N LYS A 458 -4.46 24.85 29.88
CA LYS A 458 -4.74 25.98 28.99
C LYS A 458 -4.01 25.80 27.66
N LEU A 459 -4.62 26.26 26.58
CA LEU A 459 -3.99 26.42 25.27
C LEU A 459 -3.39 27.83 25.15
N PRO A 460 -2.38 28.03 24.29
CA PRO A 460 -1.94 29.37 23.88
C PRO A 460 -3.08 30.14 23.21
N GLU A 461 -3.19 31.45 23.47
CA GLU A 461 -4.26 32.28 22.88
C GLU A 461 -4.15 32.32 21.35
N ASN A 462 -2.94 32.49 20.81
CA ASN A 462 -2.68 32.63 19.38
C ASN A 462 -2.50 31.30 18.61
N LEU A 463 -3.07 30.19 19.11
CA LEU A 463 -2.88 28.88 18.50
C LEU A 463 -3.71 28.72 17.21
N LYS A 464 -3.02 28.59 16.07
CA LYS A 464 -3.62 28.30 14.76
C LYS A 464 -3.09 26.97 14.22
N LEU A 465 -3.99 26.13 13.74
CA LEU A 465 -3.69 24.78 13.24
C LEU A 465 -4.36 24.56 11.87
N GLU A 466 -3.61 24.18 10.84
CA GLU A 466 -4.14 23.88 9.51
C GLU A 466 -5.08 22.66 9.49
N GLU A 467 -4.91 21.75 10.45
CA GLU A 467 -5.71 20.53 10.59
C GLU A 467 -6.49 20.51 11.91
N GLY A 468 -5.86 20.22 13.06
CA GLY A 468 -6.65 20.09 14.28
C GLY A 468 -5.95 19.57 15.53
N ILE A 469 -6.74 19.39 16.58
CA ILE A 469 -6.25 19.19 17.94
C ILE A 469 -7.00 18.09 18.70
N ASP A 470 -6.25 17.26 19.44
CA ASP A 470 -6.80 16.26 20.34
C ASP A 470 -6.60 16.66 21.81
N LEU A 471 -7.71 16.99 22.48
CA LEU A 471 -7.81 17.46 23.86
C LEU A 471 -8.44 16.43 24.80
N ARG A 472 -8.72 15.22 24.33
CA ARG A 472 -9.36 14.18 25.15
C ARG A 472 -8.54 13.89 26.39
N LYS A 473 -9.21 13.68 27.52
CA LYS A 473 -8.56 13.40 28.82
C LYS A 473 -7.55 14.46 29.29
N THR A 474 -7.60 15.68 28.77
CA THR A 474 -6.83 16.81 29.31
C THR A 474 -7.51 17.45 30.53
N GLN A 475 -6.87 18.47 31.11
CA GLN A 475 -7.45 19.36 32.12
C GLN A 475 -7.89 20.71 31.55
N ILE A 476 -7.92 20.86 30.23
CA ILE A 476 -8.40 22.07 29.55
C ILE A 476 -9.90 22.19 29.79
N ARG A 477 -10.34 23.40 30.17
CA ARG A 477 -11.76 23.73 30.43
C ARG A 477 -12.32 24.80 29.50
N TYR A 478 -11.47 25.53 28.80
CA TYR A 478 -11.85 26.62 27.90
C TYR A 478 -11.03 26.55 26.62
N LEU A 479 -11.69 26.78 25.49
CA LEU A 479 -11.05 26.99 24.20
C LEU A 479 -10.77 28.49 24.02
N PRO A 480 -9.58 28.92 23.57
CA PRO A 480 -9.33 30.32 23.26
C PRO A 480 -10.13 30.73 22.01
N GLU A 481 -10.63 31.97 21.98
CA GLU A 481 -11.47 32.45 20.88
C GLU A 481 -10.71 32.45 19.56
N SER A 482 -9.42 32.79 19.57
CA SER A 482 -8.55 32.81 18.39
C SER A 482 -8.11 31.43 17.89
N LEU A 483 -8.64 30.33 18.44
CA LEU A 483 -8.32 28.97 18.01
C LEU A 483 -8.82 28.72 16.58
N GLU A 484 -7.89 28.41 15.67
CA GLU A 484 -8.19 28.05 14.29
C GLU A 484 -7.84 26.59 14.02
N LEU A 485 -8.79 25.83 13.45
CA LEU A 485 -8.64 24.40 13.15
C LEU A 485 -9.75 23.88 12.23
N LYS A 486 -9.55 22.69 11.65
CA LYS A 486 -10.55 21.93 10.87
C LYS A 486 -11.15 20.75 11.65
N TRP A 487 -10.48 20.25 12.69
CA TRP A 487 -11.04 19.22 13.56
C TRP A 487 -10.61 19.37 15.03
N LEU A 488 -11.50 18.96 15.93
CA LEU A 488 -11.35 19.09 17.38
C LEU A 488 -11.91 17.86 18.08
N SER A 489 -11.03 17.10 18.75
CA SER A 489 -11.42 15.97 19.61
C SER A 489 -11.34 16.39 21.07
N LEU A 490 -12.43 16.28 21.83
CA LEU A 490 -12.49 16.75 23.21
C LEU A 490 -13.45 15.95 24.10
N ASP A 491 -13.32 16.12 25.42
CA ASP A 491 -14.27 15.63 26.41
C ASP A 491 -15.40 16.66 26.58
N LEU A 492 -16.52 16.48 25.87
CA LEU A 492 -17.62 17.47 25.80
C LEU A 492 -18.10 18.02 27.14
N LYS A 493 -18.17 17.17 28.18
CA LYS A 493 -18.63 17.56 29.52
C LYS A 493 -17.65 18.49 30.26
N LYS A 494 -16.38 18.53 29.85
CA LYS A 494 -15.32 19.29 30.55
C LYS A 494 -15.13 20.71 30.03
N ILE A 495 -15.42 20.94 28.75
CA ILE A 495 -15.25 22.24 28.13
C ILE A 495 -16.46 23.11 28.47
N LYS A 496 -16.21 24.26 29.10
CA LYS A 496 -17.26 25.14 29.67
C LYS A 496 -17.84 26.11 28.66
N ASN A 497 -17.04 26.57 27.70
CA ASN A 497 -17.45 27.53 26.67
C ASN A 497 -17.88 26.86 25.36
N ILE A 498 -18.60 25.73 25.47
CA ILE A 498 -19.28 25.08 24.35
C ILE A 498 -20.71 24.69 24.75
N ALA A 499 -21.53 24.40 23.76
CA ALA A 499 -22.83 23.76 23.91
C ALA A 499 -22.90 22.55 22.97
N TYR A 500 -23.57 21.48 23.37
CA TYR A 500 -23.59 20.24 22.60
C TYR A 500 -24.89 19.46 22.71
N ARG A 501 -25.16 18.62 21.71
CA ARG A 501 -26.22 17.61 21.67
C ARG A 501 -25.63 16.27 21.23
N LYS A 502 -26.02 15.19 21.91
CA LYS A 502 -25.58 13.82 21.58
C LYS A 502 -26.75 13.05 20.98
N ASN A 503 -26.44 11.98 20.25
CA ASN A 503 -27.43 11.06 19.70
C ASN A 503 -28.50 11.73 18.81
N CYS A 504 -28.12 12.76 18.05
CA CYS A 504 -29.06 13.57 17.25
C CYS A 504 -29.74 12.78 16.11
N THR A 505 -29.23 11.59 15.79
CA THR A 505 -29.71 10.70 14.72
C THR A 505 -29.55 9.24 15.15
N SER A 506 -30.16 8.29 14.44
CA SER A 506 -29.96 6.84 14.65
C SER A 506 -28.48 6.42 14.58
N LYS A 507 -27.65 7.09 13.78
CA LYS A 507 -26.19 6.89 13.71
C LYS A 507 -25.41 7.55 14.86
N ARG A 508 -26.10 7.93 15.95
CA ARG A 508 -25.54 8.53 17.18
C ARG A 508 -24.60 9.73 16.95
N LYS A 509 -24.92 10.57 15.96
CA LYS A 509 -24.17 11.81 15.67
C LYS A 509 -24.18 12.75 16.88
N THR A 510 -23.06 13.41 17.10
CA THR A 510 -22.89 14.42 18.16
C THR A 510 -22.62 15.77 17.52
N ILE A 511 -23.36 16.79 17.92
CA ILE A 511 -23.19 18.17 17.44
C ILE A 511 -22.70 19.02 18.61
N PHE A 512 -21.76 19.92 18.37
CA PHE A 512 -21.41 20.95 19.34
C PHE A 512 -21.04 22.26 18.67
N ALA A 513 -21.29 23.36 19.38
CA ALA A 513 -20.94 24.71 18.97
C ALA A 513 -19.84 25.27 19.87
N ALA A 514 -18.93 26.05 19.30
CA ALA A 514 -17.91 26.83 19.99
C ALA A 514 -17.87 28.25 19.38
N TYR A 515 -17.55 29.26 20.18
CA TYR A 515 -17.36 30.63 19.70
C TYR A 515 -15.88 30.85 19.40
N LEU A 516 -15.54 30.91 18.11
CA LEU A 516 -14.17 30.95 17.61
C LEU A 516 -14.06 32.00 16.49
N ASN A 517 -13.04 32.85 16.57
CA ASN A 517 -12.74 33.91 15.61
C ASN A 517 -13.97 34.80 15.31
N GLY A 518 -14.65 35.27 16.36
CA GLY A 518 -15.84 36.12 16.22
C GLY A 518 -17.13 35.42 15.78
N GLU A 519 -17.12 34.10 15.53
CA GLU A 519 -18.28 33.36 15.01
C GLU A 519 -18.64 32.11 15.82
N TYR A 520 -19.93 31.75 15.80
CA TYR A 520 -20.41 30.46 16.30
C TYR A 520 -20.12 29.35 15.28
N LYS A 521 -19.09 28.55 15.56
CA LYS A 521 -18.66 27.42 14.72
C LYS A 521 -19.31 26.11 15.15
N ILE A 522 -19.84 25.36 14.17
CA ILE A 522 -20.53 24.10 14.36
C ILE A 522 -19.65 22.92 13.98
N PHE A 523 -19.54 21.97 14.90
CA PHE A 523 -18.83 20.72 14.71
C PHE A 523 -19.81 19.55 14.67
N GLN A 524 -19.58 18.64 13.72
CA GLN A 524 -20.23 17.33 13.69
C GLN A 524 -19.21 16.25 14.02
N ASN A 525 -19.46 15.54 15.12
CA ASN A 525 -18.55 14.62 15.79
C ASN A 525 -17.23 15.30 16.21
N LYS A 526 -16.25 15.35 15.32
CA LYS A 526 -14.95 16.03 15.54
C LYS A 526 -14.61 17.03 14.46
N SER A 527 -15.34 17.05 13.33
CA SER A 527 -15.01 17.87 12.18
C SER A 527 -15.73 19.21 12.26
N LEU A 528 -15.00 20.30 12.03
CA LEU A 528 -15.58 21.61 11.78
C LEU A 528 -16.33 21.56 10.45
N ILE A 529 -17.59 21.99 10.45
CA ILE A 529 -18.38 22.09 9.23
C ILE A 529 -18.45 23.54 8.74
N GLY A 530 -18.55 24.50 9.66
CA GLY A 530 -18.69 25.92 9.34
C GLY A 530 -19.49 26.68 10.40
N ASN A 531 -19.98 27.85 10.05
CA ASN A 531 -21.01 28.57 10.82
C ASN A 531 -22.40 27.90 10.66
N LEU A 532 -23.43 28.44 11.32
CA LEU A 532 -24.77 27.86 11.30
C LEU A 532 -25.35 27.74 9.87
N LYS A 533 -25.21 28.78 9.03
CA LYS A 533 -25.72 28.80 7.65
C LYS A 533 -25.02 27.75 6.78
N GLU A 534 -23.71 27.64 6.91
CA GLU A 534 -22.90 26.62 6.22
C GLU A 534 -23.27 25.21 6.67
N TYR A 535 -23.48 25.01 7.97
CA TYR A 535 -23.90 23.73 8.53
C TYR A 535 -25.29 23.30 8.02
N GLU A 536 -26.26 24.20 7.96
CA GLU A 536 -27.59 23.87 7.42
C GLU A 536 -27.54 23.47 5.95
N ARG A 537 -26.73 24.17 5.14
CA ARG A 537 -26.48 23.81 3.73
C ARG A 537 -25.83 22.44 3.61
N PHE A 538 -24.80 22.18 4.42
CA PHE A 538 -24.12 20.87 4.49
C PHE A 538 -25.09 19.73 4.80
N VAL A 539 -26.00 19.95 5.77
CA VAL A 539 -26.98 18.93 6.16
C VAL A 539 -27.98 18.65 5.02
N ASN A 540 -28.49 19.69 4.35
CA ASN A 540 -29.40 19.55 3.21
C ASN A 540 -28.82 18.71 2.07
N GLN A 541 -27.52 18.85 1.82
CA GLN A 541 -26.85 18.13 0.74
C GLN A 541 -26.61 16.64 1.04
N ARG A 542 -26.68 16.22 2.31
CA ARG A 542 -26.18 14.90 2.74
C ARG A 542 -27.20 14.03 3.45
N PHE A 543 -28.31 14.60 3.91
CA PHE A 543 -29.31 13.88 4.69
C PHE A 543 -30.71 14.16 4.14
N LEU A 544 -31.54 13.13 4.08
CA LEU A 544 -32.96 13.24 3.79
C LEU A 544 -33.73 13.63 5.06
N ASP A 545 -34.87 14.29 4.91
CA ASP A 545 -35.80 14.49 6.03
C ASP A 545 -36.38 13.14 6.49
N PRO A 546 -36.58 12.90 7.80
CA PRO A 546 -36.52 13.86 8.92
C PRO A 546 -35.16 13.98 9.62
N GLN A 547 -34.11 13.32 9.12
CA GLN A 547 -32.78 13.36 9.77
C GLN A 547 -32.14 14.74 9.64
N ALA A 548 -32.32 15.39 8.49
CA ALA A 548 -31.83 16.74 8.23
C ALA A 548 -32.43 17.75 9.22
N GLY A 549 -33.76 17.77 9.40
CA GLY A 549 -34.44 18.60 10.39
C GLY A 549 -33.86 18.47 11.82
N LYS A 550 -33.67 17.24 12.30
CA LYS A 550 -33.11 16.97 13.65
C LYS A 550 -31.70 17.52 13.83
N LEU A 551 -30.85 17.38 12.81
CA LEU A 551 -29.47 17.87 12.84
C LEU A 551 -29.40 19.40 12.86
N LYS A 552 -30.23 20.08 12.06
CA LYS A 552 -30.31 21.55 12.04
C LYS A 552 -30.81 22.09 13.36
N GLN A 553 -31.88 21.53 13.90
CA GLN A 553 -32.42 21.98 15.19
C GLN A 553 -31.40 21.81 16.31
N ALA A 554 -30.72 20.66 16.37
CA ALA A 554 -29.65 20.44 17.35
C ALA A 554 -28.51 21.48 17.24
N ALA A 555 -28.17 21.93 16.04
CA ALA A 555 -27.16 22.97 15.84
C ALA A 555 -27.67 24.36 16.31
N ARG A 556 -28.91 24.74 15.97
CA ARG A 556 -29.54 25.98 16.46
C ARG A 556 -29.60 26.03 17.98
N ASP A 557 -30.07 24.95 18.60
CA ASP A 557 -30.14 24.82 20.06
C ASP A 557 -28.77 24.99 20.71
N CYS A 558 -27.71 24.44 20.09
CA CYS A 558 -26.34 24.62 20.59
C CYS A 558 -25.90 26.08 20.50
N VAL A 559 -26.19 26.78 19.40
CA VAL A 559 -25.83 28.19 19.24
C VAL A 559 -26.57 29.07 20.24
N GLU A 560 -27.88 28.89 20.40
CA GLU A 560 -28.69 29.66 21.35
C GLU A 560 -28.25 29.45 22.81
N GLU A 561 -27.96 28.21 23.19
CA GLU A 561 -27.42 27.89 24.52
C GLU A 561 -26.06 28.55 24.74
N LEU A 562 -25.19 28.52 23.72
CA LEU A 562 -23.86 29.12 23.80
C LEU A 562 -23.93 30.66 23.86
N GLN A 563 -24.83 31.29 23.11
CA GLN A 563 -25.09 32.73 23.19
C GLN A 563 -25.49 33.16 24.61
N LYS A 564 -26.39 32.41 25.25
CA LYS A 564 -26.78 32.65 26.65
C LYS A 564 -25.59 32.50 27.60
N LYS A 565 -24.75 31.48 27.41
CA LYS A 565 -23.54 31.26 28.22
C LYS A 565 -22.50 32.38 28.10
N ILE A 566 -22.33 32.95 26.90
CA ILE A 566 -21.34 34.01 26.65
C ILE A 566 -21.83 35.36 27.19
N ARG A 567 -23.13 35.68 27.11
CA ARG A 567 -23.67 36.95 27.65
C ARG A 567 -23.61 37.08 29.18
N ILE A 568 -23.36 35.98 29.89
CA ILE A 568 -23.38 35.91 31.37
C ILE A 568 -21.95 35.87 31.96
N ASN A 569 -20.91 35.66 31.14
CA ASN A 569 -19.50 35.71 31.54
C ASN A 569 -18.81 36.91 30.92
#